data_AF-A0AAW1SHT4-F1
#
_entry.id   AF-A0AAW1SHT4-F1
#
_cell.length_a   1.000
_cell.length_b   1.000
_cell.length_c   1.000
_cell.angle_alpha   90.00
_cell.angle_beta   90.00
_cell.angle_gamma   90.00
#
_symmetry.space_group_name_H-M   'P 1'
#
loop_
_entity.id
_entity.type
_entity.pdbx_description
1 polymer ?
#
loop_
_entity_poly.entity_id
_entity_poly.type
_entity_poly.pdbx_seq_one_letter_code
_entity_poly.pdbx_strand_id
1 'polypeptide(L)'
;MQEDVAAADIEFGAFLQALAPRLDALDARGKVKAVADAVWTRLSGNFSKDVLHAQHIYVFVQILRAGKASKARRQLDCAGVVTTVLAACQRLARVPAHEDLLGVRFQVSEDHCWLSLDGSGARTAAVEVTTDTAAKRGLAPSEDAWRGWLYSGGCAAVCSPQMCVTALVASLNPAINPRQNSGSDSEEVQCLQRRLLELARCHPCGAVYPAALCALADLQEVAEQDELDAHAAAGNAEQVLHMLELPGCKALFEVAIVQSLLPGQGAGRLWYPYSYCAAMLARRACFLAGQTSLLGADRALEEAERCLGAGMRWCGGSNGARVLRLYRRTATDEQLIRDVEGTLEAMASALSSLQAPGAVSPGGQVQFATSLLELWDGVCSYFSGQGKPAAWVSVLLKALRLVSPDARAAASAGAQVESKPMQRARGMWEALKPTNLRLLLESADVGDVARETKRPRR
;
A
#
# COMPACT_ATOMS: atom_id res chain seq x y z
N MET A 1 -13.36 -26.79 17.52
CA MET A 1 -12.42 -25.64 17.49
C MET A 1 -11.36 -25.73 18.59
N GLN A 2 -11.71 -25.81 19.88
CA GLN A 2 -10.72 -25.92 20.97
C GLN A 2 -9.80 -27.14 20.86
N GLU A 3 -10.35 -28.31 20.50
CA GLU A 3 -9.55 -29.53 20.29
C GLU A 3 -8.56 -29.40 19.12
N ASP A 4 -8.95 -28.70 18.05
CA ASP A 4 -8.09 -28.49 16.87
C ASP A 4 -6.94 -27.51 17.17
N VAL A 5 -7.19 -26.47 17.98
CA VAL A 5 -6.17 -25.54 18.46
C VAL A 5 -5.18 -26.25 19.39
N ALA A 6 -5.65 -27.08 20.33
CA ALA A 6 -4.77 -27.85 21.21
C ALA A 6 -3.89 -28.82 20.42
N ALA A 7 -4.46 -29.54 19.45
CA ALA A 7 -3.69 -30.40 18.56
C ALA A 7 -2.70 -29.59 17.71
N ALA A 8 -3.04 -28.37 17.30
CA ALA A 8 -2.14 -27.50 16.53
C ALA A 8 -0.93 -27.06 17.35
N ASP A 9 -1.16 -26.75 18.63
CA ASP A 9 -0.10 -26.39 19.58
C ASP A 9 0.89 -27.54 19.80
N ILE A 10 0.38 -28.78 19.89
CA ILE A 10 1.20 -29.98 20.04
C ILE A 10 2.11 -30.17 18.82
N GLU A 11 1.57 -30.11 17.61
CA GLU A 11 2.33 -30.27 16.36
C GLU A 11 3.40 -29.20 16.19
N PHE A 12 3.05 -27.93 16.45
CA PHE A 12 4.00 -26.83 16.39
C PHE A 12 5.07 -26.97 17.50
N GLY A 13 4.68 -27.41 18.69
CA GLY A 13 5.59 -27.70 19.80
C GLY A 13 6.60 -28.79 19.45
N ALA A 14 6.14 -29.91 18.86
CA ALA A 14 7.00 -31.01 18.43
C ALA A 14 8.00 -30.55 17.34
N PHE A 15 7.55 -29.71 16.40
CA PHE A 15 8.43 -29.09 15.41
C PHE A 15 9.57 -28.28 16.05
N LEU A 16 9.28 -27.48 17.08
CA LEU A 16 10.30 -26.68 17.77
C LEU A 16 11.22 -27.53 18.67
N GLN A 17 10.69 -28.55 19.34
CA GLN A 17 11.49 -29.47 20.15
C GLN A 17 12.56 -30.18 19.31
N ALA A 18 12.20 -30.58 18.08
CA ALA A 18 13.16 -31.18 17.15
C ALA A 18 14.24 -30.19 16.66
N LEU A 19 13.97 -28.88 16.73
CA LEU A 19 14.90 -27.84 16.31
C LEU A 19 15.81 -27.37 17.45
N ALA A 20 15.32 -27.35 18.69
CA ALA A 20 15.98 -26.73 19.85
C ALA A 20 17.46 -27.11 20.04
N PRO A 21 17.88 -28.39 19.93
CA PRO A 21 19.30 -28.75 20.12
C PRO A 21 20.26 -28.08 19.13
N ARG A 22 19.74 -27.64 17.96
CA ARG A 22 20.53 -26.97 16.92
C ARG A 22 20.67 -25.46 17.18
N LEU A 23 19.94 -24.93 18.16
CA LEU A 23 19.85 -23.51 18.46
C LEU A 23 20.73 -23.08 19.63
N ASP A 24 21.08 -24.00 20.54
CA ASP A 24 21.76 -23.71 21.81
C ASP A 24 23.07 -22.93 21.64
N ALA A 25 23.82 -23.21 20.57
CA ALA A 25 25.12 -22.58 20.29
C ALA A 25 25.04 -21.32 19.41
N LEU A 26 23.85 -20.91 18.99
CA LEU A 26 23.64 -19.79 18.06
C LEU A 26 23.28 -18.50 18.81
N ASP A 27 23.69 -17.36 18.24
CA ASP A 27 23.18 -16.06 18.67
C ASP A 27 21.74 -15.84 18.19
N ALA A 28 21.07 -14.78 18.65
CA ALA A 28 19.67 -14.50 18.29
C ALA A 28 19.45 -14.47 16.77
N ARG A 29 20.40 -13.91 16.00
CA ARG A 29 20.33 -13.87 14.53
C ARG A 29 20.42 -15.27 13.92
N GLY A 30 21.39 -16.06 14.36
CA GLY A 30 21.59 -17.45 13.95
C GLY A 30 20.37 -18.31 14.29
N LYS A 31 19.78 -18.10 15.48
CA LYS A 31 18.53 -18.77 15.90
C LYS A 31 17.37 -18.41 14.98
N VAL A 32 17.11 -17.12 14.73
CA VAL A 32 16.05 -16.67 13.80
C VAL A 32 16.26 -17.25 12.41
N LYS A 33 17.50 -17.25 11.90
CA LYS A 33 17.83 -17.87 10.60
C LYS A 33 17.54 -19.37 10.60
N ALA A 34 17.97 -20.10 11.62
CA ALA A 34 17.79 -21.55 11.71
C ALA A 34 16.30 -21.92 11.77
N VAL A 35 15.49 -21.14 12.50
CA VAL A 35 14.03 -21.27 12.51
C VAL A 35 13.45 -20.99 11.12
N ALA A 36 13.85 -19.90 10.46
CA ALA A 36 13.39 -19.60 9.11
C ALA A 36 13.75 -20.72 8.12
N ASP A 37 14.99 -21.20 8.13
CA ASP A 37 15.44 -22.32 7.31
C ASP A 37 14.56 -23.56 7.57
N ALA A 38 14.27 -23.88 8.84
CA ALA A 38 13.41 -25.01 9.20
C ALA A 38 11.98 -24.86 8.67
N VAL A 39 11.38 -23.66 8.74
CA VAL A 39 10.06 -23.36 8.14
C VAL A 39 10.10 -23.59 6.63
N TRP A 40 11.09 -23.03 5.94
CA TRP A 40 11.25 -23.15 4.49
C TRP A 40 11.44 -24.59 4.01
N THR A 41 12.08 -25.47 4.79
CA THR A 41 12.21 -26.90 4.43
C THR A 41 10.87 -27.64 4.37
N ARG A 42 9.80 -27.08 4.93
CA ARG A 42 8.44 -27.62 4.87
C ARG A 42 7.62 -27.09 3.69
N LEU A 43 8.08 -26.00 3.06
CA LEU A 43 7.39 -25.38 1.93
C LEU A 43 7.80 -26.02 0.60
N SER A 44 6.99 -25.85 -0.44
CA SER A 44 7.32 -26.25 -1.81
C SER A 44 8.38 -25.32 -2.41
N GLY A 45 9.25 -25.84 -3.30
CA GLY A 45 10.32 -25.05 -3.93
C GLY A 45 9.85 -23.90 -4.82
N ASN A 46 8.61 -23.89 -5.30
CA ASN A 46 8.05 -22.79 -6.09
C ASN A 46 7.33 -21.81 -5.16
N PHE A 47 8.08 -20.93 -4.50
CA PHE A 47 7.52 -19.89 -3.65
C PHE A 47 6.79 -18.83 -4.49
N SER A 48 5.66 -18.37 -3.99
CA SER A 48 4.98 -17.17 -4.47
C SER A 48 4.70 -16.28 -3.28
N LYS A 49 5.00 -14.99 -3.40
CA LYS A 49 4.79 -14.03 -2.31
C LYS A 49 3.32 -13.65 -2.11
N ASP A 50 2.45 -13.90 -3.09
CA ASP A 50 1.07 -13.42 -3.13
C ASP A 50 0.05 -14.58 -3.16
N VAL A 51 0.25 -15.59 -2.31
CA VAL A 51 -0.66 -16.73 -2.22
C VAL A 51 -1.82 -16.40 -1.29
N LEU A 52 -3.04 -16.44 -1.82
CA LEU A 52 -4.24 -16.21 -1.03
C LEU A 52 -4.41 -17.26 0.07
N HIS A 53 -4.88 -16.80 1.23
CA HIS A 53 -5.11 -17.62 2.42
C HIS A 53 -3.87 -18.35 2.95
N ALA A 54 -2.67 -17.84 2.70
CA ALA A 54 -1.39 -18.45 3.08
C ALA A 54 -0.61 -17.67 4.17
N GLN A 55 -1.27 -16.70 4.80
CA GLN A 55 -0.68 -15.72 5.73
C GLN A 55 -0.67 -16.15 7.21
N HIS A 56 -1.32 -17.25 7.56
CA HIS A 56 -1.53 -17.64 8.98
C HIS A 56 -0.81 -18.93 9.38
N ILE A 57 -0.38 -18.99 10.65
CA ILE A 57 0.28 -20.16 11.26
C ILE A 57 -0.57 -21.42 11.14
N TYR A 58 -1.90 -21.28 11.13
CA TYR A 58 -2.82 -22.39 10.90
C TYR A 58 -2.44 -23.17 9.62
N VAL A 59 -2.11 -22.47 8.53
CA VAL A 59 -1.70 -23.08 7.26
C VAL A 59 -0.41 -23.89 7.45
N PHE A 60 0.56 -23.34 8.18
CA PHE A 60 1.81 -24.04 8.47
C PHE A 60 1.58 -25.30 9.30
N VAL A 61 0.71 -25.26 10.31
CA VAL A 61 0.35 -26.44 11.10
C VAL A 61 -0.29 -27.51 10.22
N GLN A 62 -1.18 -27.14 9.30
CA GLN A 62 -1.73 -28.11 8.35
C GLN A 62 -0.66 -28.72 7.45
N ILE A 63 0.37 -27.95 7.04
CA ILE A 63 1.53 -28.47 6.31
C ILE A 63 2.31 -29.49 7.15
N LEU A 64 2.49 -29.25 8.45
CA LEU A 64 3.15 -30.19 9.37
C LEU A 64 2.37 -31.51 9.46
N ARG A 65 1.05 -31.44 9.69
CA ARG A 65 0.16 -32.61 9.83
C ARG A 65 0.03 -33.43 8.56
N ALA A 66 -0.11 -32.76 7.42
CA ALA A 66 -0.37 -33.43 6.15
C ALA A 66 0.85 -34.21 5.61
N GLY A 67 2.04 -33.92 6.14
CA GLY A 67 3.28 -34.59 5.75
C GLY A 67 3.67 -34.39 4.28
N LYS A 68 4.74 -35.07 3.84
CA LYS A 68 5.27 -34.91 2.47
C LYS A 68 4.36 -35.51 1.38
N ALA A 69 3.46 -36.43 1.74
CA ALA A 69 2.63 -37.18 0.80
C ALA A 69 1.31 -36.48 0.41
N SER A 70 0.93 -35.40 1.10
CA SER A 70 -0.30 -34.67 0.80
C SER A 70 -0.22 -33.88 -0.52
N LYS A 71 -1.34 -33.87 -1.25
CA LYS A 71 -1.57 -33.02 -2.43
C LYS A 71 -1.87 -31.56 -2.06
N ALA A 72 -2.01 -31.25 -0.77
CA ALA A 72 -2.26 -29.88 -0.30
C ALA A 72 -1.08 -28.96 -0.64
N ARG A 73 -1.41 -27.71 -1.00
CA ARG A 73 -0.43 -26.69 -1.34
C ARG A 73 0.44 -26.38 -0.11
N ARG A 74 1.73 -26.73 -0.16
CA ARG A 74 2.71 -26.44 0.90
C ARG A 74 3.31 -25.05 0.72
N GLN A 75 2.50 -24.01 0.85
CA GLN A 75 2.95 -22.63 0.65
C GLN A 75 2.47 -21.74 1.78
N LEU A 76 3.34 -20.80 2.13
CA LEU A 76 3.03 -19.61 2.90
C LEU A 76 3.35 -18.41 1.99
N ASP A 77 2.66 -17.30 2.19
CA ASP A 77 3.05 -16.03 1.60
C ASP A 77 4.14 -15.35 2.47
N CYS A 78 4.53 -14.12 2.12
CA CYS A 78 5.57 -13.40 2.87
C CYS A 78 5.20 -13.21 4.35
N ALA A 79 3.96 -12.79 4.62
CA ALA A 79 3.45 -12.58 5.98
C ALA A 79 3.33 -13.89 6.78
N GLY A 80 2.93 -14.98 6.13
CA GLY A 80 2.82 -16.30 6.72
C GLY A 80 4.17 -16.84 7.18
N VAL A 81 5.21 -16.65 6.36
CA VAL A 81 6.59 -17.02 6.76
C VAL A 81 7.03 -16.22 7.98
N VAL A 82 6.93 -14.89 7.93
CA VAL A 82 7.39 -14.02 9.04
C VAL A 82 6.63 -14.32 10.32
N THR A 83 5.31 -14.46 10.24
CA THR A 83 4.45 -14.76 11.39
C THR A 83 4.80 -16.11 12.01
N THR A 84 5.03 -17.13 11.18
CA THR A 84 5.41 -18.47 11.66
C THR A 84 6.77 -18.43 12.37
N VAL A 85 7.75 -17.73 11.79
CA VAL A 85 9.09 -17.58 12.42
C VAL A 85 9.00 -16.77 13.72
N LEU A 86 8.21 -15.70 13.76
CA LEU A 86 7.98 -14.92 14.97
C LEU A 86 7.36 -15.78 16.08
N ALA A 87 6.30 -16.53 15.78
CA ALA A 87 5.64 -17.39 16.76
C ALA A 87 6.57 -18.48 17.30
N ALA A 88 7.43 -19.04 16.44
CA ALA A 88 8.48 -19.95 16.86
C ALA A 88 9.47 -19.28 17.83
N CYS A 89 9.93 -18.07 17.51
CA CYS A 89 10.83 -17.30 18.38
C CYS A 89 10.17 -16.99 19.73
N GLN A 90 8.90 -16.55 19.74
CA GLN A 90 8.15 -16.25 20.96
C GLN A 90 7.96 -17.49 21.84
N ARG A 91 7.75 -18.67 21.24
CA ARG A 91 7.63 -19.93 21.99
C ARG A 91 8.98 -20.39 22.54
N LEU A 92 10.05 -20.31 21.74
CA LEU A 92 11.40 -20.65 22.16
C LEU A 92 11.89 -19.74 23.29
N ALA A 93 11.59 -18.44 23.24
CA ALA A 93 11.97 -17.46 24.27
C ALA A 93 11.42 -17.75 25.68
N ARG A 94 10.45 -18.67 25.81
CA ARG A 94 9.95 -19.14 27.12
C ARG A 94 10.89 -20.16 27.78
N VAL A 95 11.85 -20.69 27.04
CA VAL A 95 12.90 -21.57 27.54
C VAL A 95 14.11 -20.70 27.92
N PRO A 96 14.66 -20.80 29.14
CA PRO A 96 15.77 -19.94 29.58
C PRO A 96 16.98 -19.91 28.64
N ALA A 97 17.29 -21.02 27.96
CA ALA A 97 18.38 -21.11 26.99
C ALA A 97 18.20 -20.24 25.73
N HIS A 98 17.02 -19.65 25.53
CA HIS A 98 16.67 -18.88 24.34
C HIS A 98 16.04 -17.51 24.67
N GLU A 99 16.30 -16.98 25.86
CA GLU A 99 15.77 -15.67 26.31
C GLU A 99 16.20 -14.51 25.41
N ASP A 100 17.30 -14.66 24.67
CA ASP A 100 17.80 -13.71 23.67
C ASP A 100 16.82 -13.48 22.51
N LEU A 101 15.84 -14.36 22.31
CA LEU A 101 14.75 -14.20 21.34
C LEU A 101 13.59 -13.34 21.85
N LEU A 102 13.56 -12.97 23.14
CA LEU A 102 12.48 -12.17 23.72
C LEU A 102 12.37 -10.78 23.08
N GLY A 103 13.48 -10.25 22.58
CA GLY A 103 13.56 -8.95 21.88
C GLY A 103 12.99 -8.97 20.47
N VAL A 104 12.74 -10.15 19.89
CA VAL A 104 12.36 -10.26 18.48
C VAL A 104 11.00 -9.60 18.23
N ARG A 105 10.90 -8.74 17.23
CA ARG A 105 9.68 -8.01 16.84
C ARG A 105 9.36 -8.20 15.36
N PHE A 106 8.08 -8.16 15.03
CA PHE A 106 7.60 -8.05 13.66
C PHE A 106 7.82 -6.62 13.17
N GLN A 107 8.29 -6.47 11.93
CA GLN A 107 8.34 -5.18 11.25
C GLN A 107 7.51 -5.25 9.98
N VAL A 108 6.76 -4.19 9.71
CA VAL A 108 5.85 -4.11 8.56
C VAL A 108 5.97 -2.77 7.85
N SER A 109 6.23 -2.87 6.55
CA SER A 109 6.15 -1.76 5.59
C SER A 109 4.82 -1.85 4.82
N GLU A 110 4.71 -1.11 3.72
CA GLU A 110 3.53 -1.12 2.87
C GLU A 110 3.41 -2.40 2.00
N ASP A 111 4.52 -3.02 1.59
CA ASP A 111 4.50 -4.22 0.71
C ASP A 111 5.39 -5.37 1.19
N HIS A 112 5.97 -5.24 2.39
CA HIS A 112 6.89 -6.25 2.92
C HIS A 112 6.89 -6.30 4.44
N CYS A 113 7.26 -7.45 4.99
CA CYS A 113 7.46 -7.65 6.42
C CYS A 113 8.67 -8.54 6.70
N TRP A 114 9.29 -8.32 7.84
CA TRP A 114 10.50 -9.01 8.30
C TRP A 114 10.58 -8.99 9.83
N LEU A 115 11.70 -9.46 10.40
CA LEU A 115 11.90 -9.46 11.85
C LEU A 115 12.99 -8.46 12.27
N SER A 116 12.79 -7.83 13.43
CA SER A 116 13.84 -7.13 14.20
C SER A 116 14.32 -8.04 15.32
N LEU A 117 15.61 -8.07 15.63
CA LEU A 117 16.14 -8.82 16.76
C LEU A 117 15.85 -8.18 18.12
N ASP A 118 15.79 -6.86 18.17
CA ASP A 118 15.71 -6.08 19.42
C ASP A 118 14.55 -5.07 19.43
N GLY A 119 13.78 -4.97 18.34
CA GLY A 119 12.69 -4.01 18.21
C GLY A 119 13.15 -2.55 18.03
N SER A 120 14.43 -2.31 17.73
CA SER A 120 14.96 -0.95 17.52
C SER A 120 14.49 -0.30 16.22
N GLY A 121 14.04 -1.10 15.24
CA GLY A 121 13.81 -0.65 13.87
C GLY A 121 15.09 -0.35 13.09
N ALA A 122 16.29 -0.58 13.66
CA ALA A 122 17.54 -0.34 12.96
C ALA A 122 17.82 -1.42 11.90
N ARG A 123 18.44 -1.02 10.78
CA ARG A 123 18.85 -1.95 9.70
C ARG A 123 19.73 -3.09 10.23
N THR A 124 20.65 -2.80 11.14
CA THR A 124 21.57 -3.79 11.72
C THR A 124 20.87 -4.83 12.60
N ALA A 125 19.68 -4.53 13.11
CA ALA A 125 18.83 -5.46 13.85
C ALA A 125 17.80 -6.16 12.96
N ALA A 126 17.61 -5.74 11.71
CA ALA A 126 16.71 -6.37 10.77
C ALA A 126 17.21 -7.76 10.33
N VAL A 127 16.27 -8.66 10.07
CA VAL A 127 16.52 -10.05 9.68
C VAL A 127 15.53 -10.44 8.59
N GLU A 128 16.05 -10.65 7.38
CA GLU A 128 15.26 -11.16 6.26
C GLU A 128 14.96 -12.64 6.42
N VAL A 129 13.68 -13.02 6.30
CA VAL A 129 13.23 -14.41 6.45
C VAL A 129 12.36 -14.89 5.30
N THR A 130 11.89 -14.00 4.43
CA THR A 130 10.95 -14.30 3.32
C THR A 130 11.62 -14.64 2.00
N THR A 131 12.96 -14.59 1.94
CA THR A 131 13.69 -14.94 0.72
C THR A 131 13.82 -16.45 0.54
N ASP A 132 13.52 -16.91 -0.67
CA ASP A 132 13.73 -18.29 -1.13
C ASP A 132 15.23 -18.66 -1.21
N THR A 133 16.09 -17.65 -1.24
CA THR A 133 17.55 -17.81 -1.27
C THR A 133 18.07 -18.04 0.14
N ALA A 134 18.34 -19.30 0.50
CA ALA A 134 18.78 -19.69 1.84
C ALA A 134 20.02 -18.93 2.37
N ALA A 135 20.91 -18.48 1.47
CA ALA A 135 22.10 -17.70 1.80
C ALA A 135 21.79 -16.25 2.21
N LYS A 136 20.65 -15.70 1.77
CA LYS A 136 20.22 -14.34 2.11
C LYS A 136 19.36 -14.29 3.38
N ARG A 137 18.74 -15.42 3.76
CA ARG A 137 17.98 -15.52 5.01
C ARG A 137 18.89 -15.28 6.23
N GLY A 138 18.38 -14.56 7.21
CA GLY A 138 19.12 -14.20 8.42
C GLY A 138 19.97 -12.93 8.28
N LEU A 139 20.14 -12.40 7.07
CA LEU A 139 20.91 -11.18 6.83
C LEU A 139 20.04 -9.93 7.00
N ALA A 140 20.69 -8.81 7.31
CA ALA A 140 20.06 -7.51 7.19
C ALA A 140 19.89 -7.12 5.71
N PRO A 141 18.87 -6.34 5.35
CA PRO A 141 18.74 -5.75 4.02
C PRO A 141 19.99 -4.94 3.65
N SER A 142 20.29 -4.89 2.34
CA SER A 142 21.31 -3.97 1.83
C SER A 142 20.94 -2.53 2.12
N GLU A 143 21.92 -1.64 2.13
CA GLU A 143 21.67 -0.22 2.43
C GLU A 143 20.76 0.42 1.37
N ASP A 144 20.96 0.09 0.10
CA ASP A 144 20.12 0.57 -1.00
C ASP A 144 18.68 0.07 -0.86
N ALA A 145 18.48 -1.21 -0.52
CA ALA A 145 17.14 -1.76 -0.30
C ALA A 145 16.45 -1.09 0.90
N TRP A 146 17.18 -0.92 2.01
CA TRP A 146 16.67 -0.28 3.23
C TRP A 146 16.17 1.16 3.00
N ARG A 147 16.82 1.90 2.10
CA ARG A 147 16.41 3.26 1.70
C ARG A 147 15.24 3.28 0.70
N GLY A 148 14.90 2.14 0.11
CA GLY A 148 13.81 1.98 -0.85
C GLY A 148 12.43 1.94 -0.20
N TRP A 149 11.40 1.97 -1.05
CA TRP A 149 9.99 1.96 -0.62
C TRP A 149 9.58 0.65 0.05
N LEU A 150 10.10 -0.48 -0.44
CA LEU A 150 9.87 -1.81 0.17
C LEU A 150 10.20 -1.89 1.67
N TYR A 151 11.11 -1.03 2.16
CA TYR A 151 11.48 -0.94 3.58
C TYR A 151 11.06 0.39 4.22
N SER A 152 10.19 1.14 3.54
CA SER A 152 9.71 2.48 3.93
C SER A 152 10.84 3.46 4.28
N GLY A 153 11.98 3.36 3.59
CA GLY A 153 13.16 4.18 3.87
C GLY A 153 13.73 4.01 5.28
N GLY A 154 13.51 2.85 5.90
CA GLY A 154 13.88 2.55 7.28
C GLY A 154 12.91 3.06 8.34
N CYS A 155 11.72 3.52 7.93
CA CYS A 155 10.67 4.02 8.83
C CYS A 155 9.47 3.07 8.91
N ALA A 156 9.67 1.78 8.64
CA ALA A 156 8.61 0.78 8.78
C ALA A 156 8.11 0.67 10.24
N ALA A 157 6.88 0.19 10.40
CA ALA A 157 6.30 0.03 11.73
C ALA A 157 6.96 -1.16 12.45
N VAL A 158 7.51 -0.91 13.64
CA VAL A 158 7.95 -1.95 14.55
C VAL A 158 6.79 -2.31 15.45
N CYS A 159 6.26 -3.52 15.29
CA CYS A 159 5.04 -3.92 15.97
C CYS A 159 5.30 -4.32 17.42
N SER A 160 4.54 -3.71 18.33
CA SER A 160 4.28 -4.28 19.65
C SER A 160 3.53 -5.62 19.51
N PRO A 161 3.46 -6.45 20.57
CA PRO A 161 2.68 -7.69 20.53
C PRO A 161 1.23 -7.47 20.07
N GLN A 162 0.59 -6.37 20.49
CA GLN A 162 -0.77 -6.02 20.09
C GLN A 162 -0.82 -5.60 18.62
N MET A 163 0.15 -4.82 18.14
CA MET A 163 0.24 -4.47 16.72
C MET A 163 0.49 -5.70 15.83
N CYS A 164 1.22 -6.72 16.32
CA CYS A 164 1.36 -7.98 15.59
C CYS A 164 0.02 -8.67 15.39
N VAL A 165 -0.83 -8.70 16.43
CA VAL A 165 -2.20 -9.22 16.31
C VAL A 165 -3.00 -8.38 15.31
N THR A 166 -2.92 -7.06 15.39
CA THR A 166 -3.60 -6.17 14.44
C THR A 166 -3.10 -6.37 13.01
N ALA A 167 -1.81 -6.58 12.78
CA ALA A 167 -1.27 -6.89 11.45
C ALA A 167 -1.83 -8.21 10.90
N LEU A 168 -1.98 -9.24 11.76
CA LEU A 168 -2.62 -10.50 11.38
C LEU A 168 -4.09 -10.31 11.02
N VAL A 169 -4.82 -9.52 11.79
CA VAL A 169 -6.22 -9.18 11.48
C VAL A 169 -6.31 -8.39 10.18
N ALA A 170 -5.46 -7.37 9.98
CA ALA A 170 -5.42 -6.58 8.75
C ALA A 170 -5.07 -7.44 7.52
N SER A 171 -4.32 -8.53 7.70
CA SER A 171 -3.98 -9.48 6.64
C SER A 171 -5.08 -10.51 6.33
N LEU A 172 -6.19 -10.55 7.07
CA LEU A 172 -7.31 -11.43 6.73
C LEU A 172 -7.76 -11.16 5.30
N ASN A 173 -7.98 -12.23 4.56
CA ASN A 173 -8.34 -12.16 3.15
C ASN A 173 -9.75 -12.72 2.94
N PRO A 174 -10.75 -11.87 2.64
CA PRO A 174 -12.12 -12.30 2.47
C PRO A 174 -12.40 -12.96 1.12
N ALA A 175 -11.50 -12.88 0.13
CA ALA A 175 -11.75 -13.38 -1.22
C ALA A 175 -11.99 -14.91 -1.24
N ILE A 176 -13.11 -15.37 -1.78
CA ILE A 176 -13.44 -16.81 -1.90
C ILE A 176 -12.91 -17.36 -3.23
N ASN A 177 -13.16 -16.64 -4.32
CA ASN A 177 -12.70 -17.03 -5.66
C ASN A 177 -12.00 -15.85 -6.34
N PRO A 178 -10.67 -15.86 -6.41
CA PRO A 178 -9.89 -14.78 -7.01
C PRO A 178 -9.84 -14.85 -8.54
N ARG A 179 -10.37 -15.92 -9.15
CA ARG A 179 -10.36 -16.06 -10.61
C ARG A 179 -11.55 -15.27 -11.16
N GLN A 180 -11.22 -14.14 -11.80
CA GLN A 180 -12.06 -13.25 -12.64
C GLN A 180 -12.51 -11.95 -11.97
N ASN A 181 -12.76 -10.94 -12.82
CA ASN A 181 -13.26 -9.58 -12.52
C ASN A 181 -14.66 -9.55 -11.85
N SER A 182 -15.04 -10.62 -11.14
CA SER A 182 -16.30 -10.87 -10.46
C SER A 182 -16.08 -11.74 -9.21
N GLY A 183 -14.93 -11.57 -8.55
CA GLY A 183 -14.61 -12.33 -7.34
C GLY A 183 -15.67 -12.12 -6.27
N SER A 184 -16.04 -13.19 -5.57
CA SER A 184 -16.92 -13.14 -4.41
C SER A 184 -16.08 -13.09 -3.14
N ASP A 185 -16.42 -12.19 -2.24
CA ASP A 185 -15.83 -12.10 -0.91
C ASP A 185 -16.76 -12.70 0.14
N SER A 186 -16.20 -13.22 1.24
CA SER A 186 -16.97 -13.64 2.42
C SER A 186 -17.29 -12.44 3.29
N GLU A 187 -18.57 -12.09 3.35
CA GLU A 187 -19.11 -11.06 4.23
C GLU A 187 -18.79 -11.35 5.70
N GLU A 188 -18.79 -12.62 6.12
CA GLU A 188 -18.47 -13.01 7.49
C GLU A 188 -17.03 -12.70 7.85
N VAL A 189 -16.09 -12.96 6.93
CA VAL A 189 -14.67 -12.64 7.13
C VAL A 189 -14.46 -11.13 7.13
N GLN A 190 -15.09 -10.38 6.21
CA GLN A 190 -15.03 -8.92 6.21
C GLN A 190 -15.59 -8.32 7.51
N CYS A 191 -16.74 -8.82 7.98
CA CYS A 191 -17.37 -8.36 9.22
C CYS A 191 -16.51 -8.68 10.45
N LEU A 192 -15.92 -9.88 10.51
CA LEU A 192 -15.00 -10.28 11.56
C LEU A 192 -13.75 -9.38 11.57
N GLN A 193 -13.14 -9.18 10.40
CA GLN A 193 -11.96 -8.35 10.23
C GLN A 193 -12.22 -6.91 10.69
N ARG A 194 -13.33 -6.31 10.24
CA ARG A 194 -13.74 -4.96 10.62
C ARG A 194 -13.90 -4.84 12.15
N ARG A 195 -14.67 -5.74 12.78
CA ARG A 195 -14.92 -5.69 14.23
C ARG A 195 -13.65 -5.86 15.05
N LEU A 196 -12.72 -6.71 14.62
CA LEU A 196 -11.44 -6.91 15.29
C LEU A 196 -10.51 -5.69 15.14
N LEU A 197 -10.49 -5.04 13.97
CA LEU A 197 -9.74 -3.80 13.75
C LEU A 197 -10.33 -2.63 14.54
N GLU A 198 -11.66 -2.54 14.65
CA GLU A 198 -12.34 -1.56 15.51
C GLU A 198 -11.97 -1.76 16.98
N LEU A 199 -11.95 -3.01 17.46
CA LEU A 199 -11.50 -3.33 18.81
C LEU A 199 -10.04 -2.95 19.04
N ALA A 200 -9.15 -3.23 18.07
CA ALA A 200 -7.75 -2.85 18.13
C ALA A 200 -7.57 -1.31 18.18
N ARG A 201 -8.39 -0.57 17.43
CA ARG A 201 -8.37 0.90 17.43
C ARG A 201 -8.75 1.48 18.78
N CYS A 202 -9.69 0.86 19.49
CA CYS A 202 -10.12 1.27 20.83
C CYS A 202 -9.12 0.88 21.93
N HIS A 203 -8.05 0.14 21.60
CA HIS A 203 -7.10 -0.34 22.60
C HIS A 203 -6.17 0.81 23.08
N PRO A 204 -6.04 1.05 24.40
CA PRO A 204 -5.33 2.22 24.95
C PRO A 204 -3.84 2.26 24.64
N CYS A 205 -3.23 1.10 24.35
CA CYS A 205 -1.79 1.00 24.02
C CYS A 205 -1.45 1.32 22.55
N GLY A 206 -2.38 1.85 21.75
CA GLY A 206 -2.11 2.20 20.35
C GLY A 206 -1.77 0.99 19.49
N ALA A 207 -2.71 0.05 19.37
CA ALA A 207 -2.49 -1.23 18.67
C ALA A 207 -2.62 -1.13 17.14
N VAL A 208 -2.86 0.06 16.58
CA VAL A 208 -3.07 0.28 15.14
C VAL A 208 -1.94 1.12 14.53
N TYR A 209 -1.64 0.86 13.27
CA TYR A 209 -0.67 1.57 12.44
C TYR A 209 -1.34 1.97 11.11
N PRO A 210 -0.76 2.89 10.32
CA PRO A 210 -1.43 3.48 9.16
C PRO A 210 -2.07 2.48 8.19
N ALA A 211 -1.36 1.41 7.80
CA ALA A 211 -1.93 0.43 6.86
C ALA A 211 -3.11 -0.37 7.46
N ALA A 212 -3.10 -0.66 8.76
CA ALA A 212 -4.25 -1.30 9.43
C ALA A 212 -5.46 -0.36 9.51
N LEU A 213 -5.23 0.96 9.64
CA LEU A 213 -6.30 1.95 9.54
C LEU A 213 -6.86 2.05 8.13
N CYS A 214 -6.01 2.00 7.10
CA CYS A 214 -6.45 1.93 5.71
C CYS A 214 -7.31 0.68 5.46
N ALA A 215 -6.89 -0.49 5.95
CA ALA A 215 -7.68 -1.71 5.83
C ALA A 215 -9.04 -1.61 6.53
N LEU A 216 -9.10 -1.00 7.72
CA LEU A 216 -10.38 -0.75 8.39
C LEU A 216 -11.25 0.25 7.61
N ALA A 217 -10.64 1.29 7.06
CA ALA A 217 -11.35 2.30 6.28
C ALA A 217 -11.95 1.71 5.00
N ASP A 218 -11.24 0.86 4.27
CA ASP A 218 -11.78 0.16 3.10
C ASP A 218 -12.99 -0.72 3.47
N LEU A 219 -12.90 -1.48 4.56
CA LEU A 219 -14.03 -2.32 5.02
C LEU A 219 -15.25 -1.48 5.42
N GLN A 220 -15.02 -0.29 5.98
CA GLN A 220 -16.10 0.66 6.27
C GLN A 220 -16.65 1.29 4.99
N GLU A 221 -15.80 1.61 4.02
CA GLU A 221 -16.22 2.16 2.73
C GLU A 221 -17.15 1.18 2.00
N VAL A 222 -16.84 -0.12 1.97
CA VAL A 222 -17.71 -1.14 1.35
C VAL A 222 -19.10 -1.11 1.97
N ALA A 223 -19.18 -1.17 3.31
CA ALA A 223 -20.47 -1.13 4.01
C ALA A 223 -21.22 0.19 3.80
N GLU A 224 -20.52 1.33 3.81
CA GLU A 224 -21.10 2.65 3.53
C GLU A 224 -21.59 2.76 2.08
N GLN A 225 -20.89 2.15 1.12
CA GLN A 225 -21.28 2.13 -0.28
C GLN A 225 -22.55 1.30 -0.50
N ASP A 226 -22.68 0.14 0.15
CA ASP A 226 -23.90 -0.68 0.11
C ASP A 226 -25.12 0.10 0.62
N GLU A 227 -24.96 0.84 1.74
CA GLU A 227 -26.02 1.68 2.30
C GLU A 227 -26.38 2.85 1.37
N LEU A 228 -25.38 3.49 0.75
CA LEU A 228 -25.60 4.57 -0.22
C LEU A 228 -26.33 4.09 -1.47
N ASP A 229 -25.94 2.94 -2.02
CA ASP A 229 -26.59 2.33 -3.18
C ASP A 229 -28.04 1.95 -2.85
N ALA A 230 -28.30 1.40 -1.65
CA ALA A 230 -29.65 1.09 -1.18
C ALA A 230 -30.53 2.35 -1.08
N HIS A 231 -30.01 3.45 -0.51
CA HIS A 231 -30.76 4.70 -0.40
C HIS A 231 -30.96 5.38 -1.75
N ALA A 232 -29.98 5.32 -2.65
CA ALA A 232 -30.12 5.81 -4.01
C ALA A 232 -31.20 5.04 -4.78
N ALA A 233 -31.19 3.71 -4.70
CA ALA A 233 -32.21 2.85 -5.30
C ALA A 233 -33.62 3.09 -4.74
N ALA A 234 -33.72 3.46 -3.46
CA ALA A 234 -34.98 3.84 -2.80
C ALA A 234 -35.46 5.26 -3.15
N GLY A 235 -34.66 6.06 -3.84
CA GLY A 235 -34.99 7.47 -4.14
C GLY A 235 -34.80 8.42 -2.96
N ASN A 236 -34.05 8.02 -1.92
CA ASN A 236 -33.89 8.79 -0.69
C ASN A 236 -32.72 9.78 -0.77
N ALA A 237 -32.89 10.87 -1.53
CA ALA A 237 -31.86 11.89 -1.73
C ALA A 237 -31.32 12.49 -0.41
N GLU A 238 -32.20 12.80 0.54
CA GLU A 238 -31.82 13.36 1.84
C GLU A 238 -30.87 12.46 2.62
N GLN A 239 -31.15 11.15 2.62
CA GLN A 239 -30.34 10.18 3.33
C GLN A 239 -28.97 9.98 2.66
N VAL A 240 -28.95 9.94 1.32
CA VAL A 240 -27.68 9.93 0.55
C VAL A 240 -26.81 11.11 0.95
N LEU A 241 -27.37 12.32 0.97
CA LEU A 241 -26.64 13.53 1.32
C LEU A 241 -26.18 13.54 2.77
N HIS A 242 -27.05 13.14 3.70
CA HIS A 242 -26.70 13.04 5.12
C HIS A 242 -25.51 12.10 5.35
N MET A 243 -25.49 10.94 4.68
CA MET A 243 -24.37 10.00 4.79
C MET A 243 -23.05 10.56 4.26
N LEU A 244 -23.08 11.38 3.21
CA LEU A 244 -21.88 12.02 2.65
C LEU A 244 -21.29 13.11 3.56
N GLU A 245 -22.10 13.65 4.49
CA GLU A 245 -21.65 14.61 5.50
C GLU A 245 -21.02 13.93 6.72
N LEU A 246 -21.31 12.65 6.94
CA LEU A 246 -20.73 11.89 8.05
C LEU A 246 -19.22 11.70 7.84
N PRO A 247 -18.40 11.73 8.92
CA PRO A 247 -16.96 11.52 8.80
C PRO A 247 -16.59 10.17 8.17
N GLY A 248 -17.37 9.11 8.46
CA GLY A 248 -17.29 7.78 7.85
C GLY A 248 -15.88 7.18 7.75
N CYS A 249 -15.67 6.39 6.71
CA CYS A 249 -14.38 5.81 6.32
C CYS A 249 -13.33 6.88 6.02
N LYS A 250 -13.73 8.05 5.51
CA LYS A 250 -12.83 9.18 5.20
C LYS A 250 -12.02 9.61 6.42
N ALA A 251 -12.65 9.72 7.58
CA ALA A 251 -11.96 10.11 8.81
C ALA A 251 -10.87 9.12 9.21
N LEU A 252 -11.04 7.82 8.94
CA LEU A 252 -10.01 6.82 9.21
C LEU A 252 -8.78 6.99 8.30
N PHE A 253 -9.00 7.26 7.01
CA PHE A 253 -7.89 7.58 6.11
C PHE A 253 -7.14 8.84 6.54
N GLU A 254 -7.85 9.89 6.97
CA GLU A 254 -7.24 11.11 7.48
C GLU A 254 -6.42 10.85 8.76
N VAL A 255 -6.90 9.99 9.67
CA VAL A 255 -6.11 9.54 10.83
C VAL A 255 -4.88 8.75 10.38
N ALA A 256 -5.00 7.87 9.38
CA ALA A 256 -3.86 7.13 8.84
C ALA A 256 -2.79 8.06 8.24
N ILE A 257 -3.21 9.11 7.53
CA ILE A 257 -2.32 10.15 7.00
C ILE A 257 -1.65 10.93 8.14
N VAL A 258 -2.40 11.36 9.15
CA VAL A 258 -1.82 12.06 10.31
C VAL A 258 -0.80 11.18 11.04
N GLN A 259 -1.12 9.90 11.25
CA GLN A 259 -0.20 8.95 11.86
C GLN A 259 1.05 8.73 11.00
N SER A 260 0.92 8.67 9.67
CA SER A 260 2.07 8.45 8.79
C SER A 260 3.08 9.60 8.81
N LEU A 261 2.64 10.81 9.19
CA LEU A 261 3.47 12.02 9.32
C LEU A 261 4.22 12.12 10.65
N LEU A 262 3.86 11.31 11.66
CA LEU A 262 4.50 11.37 12.97
C LEU A 262 5.99 10.98 12.88
N PRO A 263 6.86 11.61 13.69
CA PRO A 263 8.26 11.21 13.78
C PRO A 263 8.40 9.74 14.22
N GLY A 264 9.35 9.02 13.63
CA GLY A 264 9.58 7.60 13.93
C GLY A 264 8.97 6.70 12.86
N GLN A 265 7.87 6.01 13.18
CA GLN A 265 7.19 5.11 12.24
C GLN A 265 6.45 5.92 11.16
N GLY A 266 6.63 5.56 9.90
CA GLY A 266 6.15 6.30 8.74
C GLY A 266 7.00 7.52 8.40
N ALA A 267 7.13 8.50 9.30
CA ALA A 267 7.92 9.72 9.14
C ALA A 267 7.71 10.46 7.79
N GLY A 268 6.47 10.46 7.30
CA GLY A 268 6.06 11.05 6.03
C GLY A 268 6.52 10.28 4.80
N ARG A 269 6.78 8.97 4.93
CA ARG A 269 7.29 8.11 3.86
C ARG A 269 6.31 7.04 3.38
N LEU A 270 5.07 7.03 3.88
CA LEU A 270 4.04 6.04 3.51
C LEU A 270 3.15 6.60 2.41
N TRP A 271 2.95 5.83 1.34
CA TRP A 271 2.17 6.20 0.16
C TRP A 271 0.69 5.81 0.29
N TYR A 272 0.39 4.61 0.79
CA TYR A 272 -0.96 4.04 0.86
C TYR A 272 -1.98 4.90 1.60
N PRO A 273 -1.67 5.58 2.72
CA PRO A 273 -2.63 6.47 3.36
C PRO A 273 -3.18 7.54 2.41
N TYR A 274 -2.35 8.03 1.49
CA TYR A 274 -2.74 9.04 0.51
C TYR A 274 -3.49 8.42 -0.68
N SER A 275 -2.97 7.34 -1.26
CA SER A 275 -3.58 6.73 -2.45
C SER A 275 -4.94 6.12 -2.14
N TYR A 276 -5.11 5.46 -0.99
CA TYR A 276 -6.39 4.88 -0.59
C TYR A 276 -7.45 5.97 -0.38
N CYS A 277 -7.10 7.03 0.35
CA CYS A 277 -8.00 8.17 0.56
C CYS A 277 -8.44 8.80 -0.77
N ALA A 278 -7.48 8.99 -1.68
CA ALA A 278 -7.76 9.58 -2.97
C ALA A 278 -8.60 8.66 -3.88
N ALA A 279 -8.36 7.36 -3.86
CA ALA A 279 -9.12 6.38 -4.61
C ALA A 279 -10.57 6.28 -4.11
N MET A 280 -10.79 6.26 -2.78
CA MET A 280 -12.13 6.33 -2.19
C MET A 280 -12.88 7.60 -2.63
N LEU A 281 -12.23 8.76 -2.54
CA LEU A 281 -12.83 10.03 -2.96
C LEU A 281 -13.13 10.09 -4.46
N ALA A 282 -12.29 9.47 -5.30
CA ALA A 282 -12.54 9.34 -6.73
C ALA A 282 -13.75 8.42 -7.01
N ARG A 283 -13.86 7.27 -6.33
CA ARG A 283 -15.05 6.40 -6.42
C ARG A 283 -16.32 7.13 -5.98
N ARG A 284 -16.24 7.92 -4.90
CA ARG A 284 -17.38 8.72 -4.43
C ARG A 284 -17.79 9.80 -5.42
N ALA A 285 -16.83 10.46 -6.07
CA ALA A 285 -17.10 11.40 -7.15
C ALA A 285 -17.80 10.73 -8.35
N CYS A 286 -17.37 9.53 -8.75
CA CYS A 286 -18.05 8.75 -9.80
C CYS A 286 -19.49 8.40 -9.41
N PHE A 287 -19.70 7.92 -8.19
CA PHE A 287 -21.05 7.59 -7.68
C PHE A 287 -21.97 8.81 -7.77
N LEU A 288 -21.54 9.94 -7.20
CA LEU A 288 -22.29 11.20 -7.18
C LEU A 288 -22.62 11.71 -8.59
N ALA A 289 -21.65 11.69 -9.51
CA ALA A 289 -21.88 12.08 -10.90
C ALA A 289 -22.92 11.19 -11.60
N GLY A 290 -23.14 9.96 -11.13
CA GLY A 290 -24.21 9.06 -11.58
C GLY A 290 -25.59 9.35 -10.98
N GLN A 291 -25.67 10.13 -9.90
CA GLN A 291 -26.92 10.40 -9.16
C GLN A 291 -27.62 11.72 -9.57
N THR A 292 -27.40 12.22 -10.79
CA THR A 292 -27.96 13.51 -11.24
C THR A 292 -29.49 13.55 -11.27
N SER A 293 -30.15 12.41 -11.52
CA SER A 293 -31.61 12.30 -11.48
C SER A 293 -32.18 12.37 -10.06
N LEU A 294 -31.44 11.84 -9.09
CA LEU A 294 -31.85 11.77 -7.69
C LEU A 294 -31.59 13.08 -6.95
N LEU A 295 -30.40 13.65 -7.10
CA LEU A 295 -29.94 14.81 -6.33
C LEU A 295 -30.16 16.15 -7.04
N GLY A 296 -30.51 16.10 -8.33
CA GLY A 296 -30.41 17.24 -9.24
C GLY A 296 -29.00 17.38 -9.81
N ALA A 297 -28.89 17.73 -11.10
CA ALA A 297 -27.61 17.75 -11.82
C ALA A 297 -26.58 18.66 -11.16
N ASP A 298 -26.94 19.91 -10.84
CA ASP A 298 -26.02 20.90 -10.28
C ASP A 298 -25.43 20.43 -8.94
N ARG A 299 -26.29 19.97 -8.02
CA ARG A 299 -25.87 19.49 -6.69
C ARG A 299 -25.03 18.24 -6.76
N ALA A 300 -25.41 17.27 -7.61
CA ALA A 300 -24.65 16.04 -7.80
C ALA A 300 -23.23 16.31 -8.32
N LEU A 301 -23.11 17.22 -9.29
CA LEU A 301 -21.84 17.56 -9.91
C LEU A 301 -20.95 18.43 -9.00
N GLU A 302 -21.53 19.38 -8.26
CA GLU A 302 -20.81 20.17 -7.26
C GLU A 302 -20.19 19.26 -6.18
N GLU A 303 -20.96 18.30 -5.68
CA GLU A 303 -20.49 17.40 -4.63
C GLU A 303 -19.45 16.40 -5.16
N ALA A 304 -19.62 15.92 -6.39
CA ALA A 304 -18.64 15.09 -7.06
C ALA A 304 -17.33 15.85 -7.32
N GLU A 305 -17.40 17.13 -7.73
CA GLU A 305 -16.24 18.03 -7.87
C GLU A 305 -15.51 18.19 -6.53
N ARG A 306 -16.25 18.40 -5.43
CA ARG A 306 -15.70 18.53 -4.07
C ARG A 306 -14.94 17.29 -3.65
N CYS A 307 -15.52 16.09 -3.85
CA CYS A 307 -14.87 14.81 -3.56
C CYS A 307 -13.59 14.63 -4.37
N LEU A 308 -13.65 14.79 -5.70
CA LEU A 308 -12.49 14.61 -6.57
C LEU A 308 -11.37 15.61 -6.23
N GLY A 309 -11.73 16.86 -5.94
CA GLY A 309 -10.76 17.90 -5.57
C GLY A 309 -10.05 17.58 -4.26
N ALA A 310 -10.78 17.06 -3.27
CA ALA A 310 -10.17 16.57 -2.04
C ALA A 310 -9.21 15.40 -2.30
N GLY A 311 -9.62 14.41 -3.10
CA GLY A 311 -8.78 13.25 -3.43
C GLY A 311 -7.49 13.64 -4.16
N MET A 312 -7.60 14.52 -5.17
CA MET A 312 -6.44 15.01 -5.91
C MET A 312 -5.46 15.79 -5.02
N ARG A 313 -5.95 16.60 -4.08
CA ARG A 313 -5.08 17.30 -3.11
C ARG A 313 -4.28 16.33 -2.23
N TRP A 314 -4.84 15.19 -1.85
CA TRP A 314 -4.13 14.19 -1.05
C TRP A 314 -2.98 13.51 -1.80
N CYS A 315 -3.07 13.36 -3.13
CA CYS A 315 -1.95 12.83 -3.91
C CYS A 315 -1.01 13.93 -4.45
N GLY A 316 -1.46 15.18 -4.54
CA GLY A 316 -0.67 16.32 -5.05
C GLY A 316 0.31 16.95 -4.05
N GLY A 317 1.02 17.97 -4.51
CA GLY A 317 1.84 18.91 -3.72
C GLY A 317 2.77 18.32 -2.67
N SER A 318 2.48 18.66 -1.41
CA SER A 318 3.25 18.29 -0.22
C SER A 318 2.84 16.94 0.39
N ASN A 319 1.93 16.21 -0.25
CA ASN A 319 1.31 14.98 0.26
C ASN A 319 1.88 13.74 -0.46
N GLY A 320 1.06 12.93 -1.15
CA GLY A 320 1.51 11.73 -1.84
C GLY A 320 2.67 11.99 -2.82
N ALA A 321 2.63 13.08 -3.58
CA ALA A 321 3.71 13.48 -4.49
C ALA A 321 5.06 13.62 -3.76
N ARG A 322 5.04 14.20 -2.55
CA ARG A 322 6.24 14.33 -1.71
C ARG A 322 6.77 12.96 -1.31
N VAL A 323 5.91 12.01 -0.96
CA VAL A 323 6.32 10.63 -0.63
C VAL A 323 7.08 10.01 -1.81
N LEU A 324 6.55 10.12 -3.04
CA LEU A 324 7.21 9.60 -4.24
C LEU A 324 8.60 10.24 -4.47
N ARG A 325 8.76 11.53 -4.16
CA ARG A 325 10.07 12.23 -4.26
C ARG A 325 11.14 11.66 -3.33
N LEU A 326 10.75 11.00 -2.22
CA LEU A 326 11.69 10.44 -1.25
C LEU A 326 12.34 9.13 -1.71
N TYR A 327 11.80 8.52 -2.76
CA TYR A 327 12.24 7.22 -3.24
C TYR A 327 12.82 7.29 -4.66
N ARG A 328 13.55 6.23 -5.02
CA ARG A 328 13.98 5.95 -6.38
C ARG A 328 13.41 4.61 -6.78
N ARG A 329 12.85 4.52 -7.99
CA ARG A 329 12.31 3.27 -8.52
C ARG A 329 13.36 2.16 -8.51
N THR A 330 13.00 1.05 -7.88
CA THR A 330 13.73 -0.21 -7.92
C THR A 330 12.88 -1.31 -8.57
N ALA A 331 13.49 -2.48 -8.83
CA ALA A 331 12.79 -3.63 -9.38
C ALA A 331 11.80 -4.27 -8.38
N THR A 332 11.93 -3.98 -7.08
CA THR A 332 11.05 -4.56 -6.05
C THR A 332 9.78 -3.76 -5.80
N ASP A 333 9.65 -2.56 -6.39
CA ASP A 333 8.54 -1.65 -6.14
C ASP A 333 7.33 -1.90 -7.07
N GLU A 334 7.13 -3.15 -7.52
CA GLU A 334 6.05 -3.51 -8.45
C GLU A 334 4.67 -3.12 -7.91
N GLN A 335 4.44 -3.31 -6.61
CA GLN A 335 3.15 -2.99 -6.00
C GLN A 335 2.92 -1.47 -5.91
N LEU A 336 3.93 -0.68 -5.55
CA LEU A 336 3.84 0.79 -5.59
C LEU A 336 3.54 1.28 -7.01
N ILE A 337 4.18 0.69 -8.02
CA ILE A 337 3.92 1.03 -9.43
C ILE A 337 2.44 0.76 -9.76
N ARG A 338 1.93 -0.44 -9.46
CA ARG A 338 0.52 -0.78 -9.70
C ARG A 338 -0.44 0.17 -8.97
N ASP A 339 -0.12 0.55 -7.73
CA ASP A 339 -0.97 1.43 -6.93
C ASP A 339 -0.99 2.87 -7.45
N VAL A 340 0.17 3.41 -7.87
CA VAL A 340 0.25 4.72 -8.51
C VAL A 340 -0.53 4.73 -9.83
N GLU A 341 -0.43 3.67 -10.63
CA GLU A 341 -1.22 3.50 -11.86
C GLU A 341 -2.72 3.51 -11.56
N GLY A 342 -3.18 2.66 -10.64
CA GLY A 342 -4.58 2.58 -10.25
C GLY A 342 -5.12 3.91 -9.70
N THR A 343 -4.30 4.65 -8.94
CA THR A 343 -4.65 5.99 -8.45
C THR A 343 -4.85 6.97 -9.60
N LEU A 344 -3.92 7.01 -10.57
CA LEU A 344 -4.03 7.88 -11.75
C LEU A 344 -5.27 7.53 -12.59
N GLU A 345 -5.54 6.25 -12.78
CA GLU A 345 -6.71 5.76 -13.54
C GLU A 345 -8.02 6.10 -12.83
N ALA A 346 -8.11 5.89 -11.51
CA ALA A 346 -9.28 6.24 -10.72
C ALA A 346 -9.60 7.74 -10.81
N MET A 347 -8.58 8.60 -10.67
CA MET A 347 -8.73 10.05 -10.81
C MET A 347 -9.16 10.46 -12.21
N ALA A 348 -8.55 9.88 -13.26
CA ALA A 348 -8.91 10.17 -14.64
C ALA A 348 -10.33 9.71 -14.99
N SER A 349 -10.75 8.56 -14.43
CA SER A 349 -12.11 8.03 -14.56
C SER A 349 -13.12 8.97 -13.89
N ALA A 350 -12.86 9.37 -12.64
CA ALA A 350 -13.72 10.32 -11.92
C ALA A 350 -13.85 11.68 -12.62
N LEU A 351 -12.73 12.22 -13.12
CA LEU A 351 -12.76 13.44 -13.93
C LEU A 351 -13.58 13.26 -15.22
N SER A 352 -13.56 12.06 -15.80
CA SER A 352 -14.35 11.75 -16.99
C SER A 352 -15.85 11.66 -16.72
N SER A 353 -16.23 11.14 -15.55
CA SER A 353 -17.63 11.10 -15.11
C SER A 353 -18.25 12.49 -14.92
N LEU A 354 -17.41 13.52 -14.69
CA LEU A 354 -17.82 14.91 -14.54
C LEU A 354 -18.00 15.67 -15.87
N GLN A 355 -17.96 15.02 -17.05
CA GLN A 355 -17.85 15.69 -18.36
C GLN A 355 -19.14 16.31 -18.96
N ALA A 356 -20.20 16.53 -18.20
CA ALA A 356 -21.26 17.41 -18.71
C ALA A 356 -20.66 18.83 -18.94
N PRO A 357 -20.84 19.47 -20.12
CA PRO A 357 -20.28 20.80 -20.38
C PRO A 357 -20.66 21.80 -19.28
N GLY A 358 -19.67 22.38 -18.60
CA GLY A 358 -19.88 23.32 -17.49
C GLY A 358 -20.01 22.70 -16.08
N ALA A 359 -19.92 21.38 -15.96
CA ALA A 359 -20.08 20.65 -14.69
C ALA A 359 -18.95 20.86 -13.68
N VAL A 360 -17.75 21.19 -14.14
CA VAL A 360 -16.62 21.50 -13.27
C VAL A 360 -16.37 23.00 -13.31
N SER A 361 -16.41 23.63 -12.13
CA SER A 361 -16.15 25.05 -11.97
C SER A 361 -14.76 25.43 -12.53
N PRO A 362 -14.56 26.67 -13.01
CA PRO A 362 -13.23 27.12 -13.44
C PRO A 362 -12.16 26.97 -12.35
N GLY A 363 -12.54 27.19 -11.08
CA GLY A 363 -11.66 26.98 -9.93
C GLY A 363 -11.29 25.52 -9.72
N GLY A 364 -12.26 24.61 -9.82
CA GLY A 364 -12.04 23.16 -9.73
C GLY A 364 -11.12 22.65 -10.84
N GLN A 365 -11.33 23.12 -12.07
CA GLN A 365 -10.46 22.80 -13.21
C GLN A 365 -8.99 23.18 -12.96
N VAL A 366 -8.73 24.38 -12.43
CA VAL A 366 -7.37 24.82 -12.06
C VAL A 366 -6.80 23.93 -10.96
N GLN A 367 -7.59 23.65 -9.92
CA GLN A 367 -7.16 22.81 -8.80
C GLN A 367 -6.82 21.38 -9.23
N PHE A 368 -7.64 20.78 -10.10
CA PHE A 368 -7.41 19.45 -10.64
C PHE A 368 -6.13 19.37 -11.44
N ALA A 369 -5.95 20.29 -12.39
CA ALA A 369 -4.73 20.35 -13.18
C ALA A 369 -3.50 20.61 -12.29
N THR A 370 -3.59 21.48 -11.29
CA THR A 370 -2.47 21.78 -10.38
C THR A 370 -2.04 20.52 -9.62
N SER A 371 -2.99 19.84 -8.99
CA SER A 371 -2.72 18.65 -8.19
C SER A 371 -2.16 17.50 -9.04
N LEU A 372 -2.68 17.33 -10.26
CA LEU A 372 -2.21 16.31 -11.20
C LEU A 372 -0.79 16.59 -11.70
N LEU A 373 -0.45 17.85 -11.98
CA LEU A 373 0.91 18.25 -12.35
C LEU A 373 1.89 18.03 -11.19
N GLU A 374 1.49 18.31 -9.95
CA GLU A 374 2.35 18.09 -8.78
C GLU A 374 2.52 16.60 -8.46
N LEU A 375 1.47 15.79 -8.57
CA LEU A 375 1.59 14.32 -8.49
C LEU A 375 2.56 13.79 -9.55
N TRP A 376 2.42 14.27 -10.78
CA TRP A 376 3.29 13.86 -11.88
C TRP A 376 4.74 14.32 -11.70
N ASP A 377 4.98 15.44 -11.01
CA ASP A 377 6.32 15.85 -10.58
C ASP A 377 6.95 14.88 -9.56
N GLY A 378 6.14 14.37 -8.63
CA GLY A 378 6.53 13.28 -7.73
C GLY A 378 6.90 12.02 -8.50
N VAL A 379 6.08 11.60 -9.48
CA VAL A 379 6.38 10.47 -10.38
C VAL A 379 7.68 10.70 -11.15
N CYS A 380 7.90 11.89 -11.70
CA CYS A 380 9.13 12.21 -12.42
C CYS A 380 10.36 12.09 -11.52
N SER A 381 10.26 12.52 -10.26
CA SER A 381 11.32 12.38 -9.27
C SER A 381 11.57 10.91 -8.90
N TYR A 382 10.51 10.13 -8.67
CA TYR A 382 10.62 8.70 -8.38
C TYR A 382 11.32 7.91 -9.51
N PHE A 383 11.02 8.26 -10.76
CA PHE A 383 11.65 7.71 -11.97
C PHE A 383 12.91 8.48 -12.43
N SER A 384 13.54 9.29 -11.58
CA SER A 384 14.70 10.09 -11.96
C SER A 384 15.80 9.23 -12.63
N GLY A 385 16.18 9.61 -13.85
CA GLY A 385 17.17 8.87 -14.67
C GLY A 385 16.61 7.65 -15.40
N GLN A 386 15.31 7.39 -15.31
CA GLN A 386 14.60 6.32 -16.00
C GLN A 386 13.43 6.89 -16.84
N GLY A 387 13.02 6.15 -17.86
CA GLY A 387 11.83 6.47 -18.65
C GLY A 387 10.56 6.18 -17.85
N LYS A 388 9.56 7.06 -17.95
CA LYS A 388 8.25 6.88 -17.32
C LYS A 388 7.37 5.99 -18.19
N PRO A 389 6.45 5.18 -17.63
CA PRO A 389 5.58 4.31 -18.43
C PRO A 389 4.71 5.12 -19.40
N ALA A 390 4.73 4.76 -20.70
CA ALA A 390 3.97 5.44 -21.74
C ALA A 390 2.44 5.37 -21.53
N ALA A 391 1.96 4.29 -20.88
CA ALA A 391 0.57 4.15 -20.47
C ALA A 391 0.16 5.27 -19.49
N TRP A 392 0.98 5.54 -18.48
CA TRP A 392 0.71 6.56 -17.48
C TRP A 392 0.75 7.97 -18.07
N VAL A 393 1.73 8.24 -18.94
CA VAL A 393 1.79 9.51 -19.69
C VAL A 393 0.51 9.69 -20.52
N SER A 394 0.00 8.62 -21.11
CA SER A 394 -1.25 8.67 -21.86
C SER A 394 -2.48 8.93 -20.96
N VAL A 395 -2.54 8.35 -19.76
CA VAL A 395 -3.59 8.64 -18.76
C VAL A 395 -3.54 10.11 -18.33
N LEU A 396 -2.35 10.61 -17.97
CA LEU A 396 -2.12 12.02 -17.62
C LEU A 396 -2.62 12.97 -18.72
N LEU A 397 -2.20 12.73 -19.97
CA LEU A 397 -2.56 13.59 -21.09
C LEU A 397 -4.06 13.51 -21.41
N LYS A 398 -4.69 12.34 -21.24
CA LYS A 398 -6.15 12.20 -21.38
C LYS A 398 -6.87 13.00 -20.31
N ALA A 399 -6.47 12.92 -19.05
CA ALA A 399 -7.06 13.68 -17.96
C ALA A 399 -6.91 15.20 -18.18
N LEU A 400 -5.72 15.68 -18.55
CA LEU A 400 -5.47 17.10 -18.81
C LEU A 400 -6.24 17.64 -20.03
N ARG A 401 -6.63 16.80 -20.99
CA ARG A 401 -7.50 17.22 -22.12
C ARG A 401 -8.89 17.63 -21.66
N LEU A 402 -9.33 17.16 -20.50
CA LEU A 402 -10.66 17.45 -19.94
C LEU A 402 -10.72 18.82 -19.24
N VAL A 403 -9.57 19.43 -19.02
CA VAL A 403 -9.43 20.74 -18.41
C VAL A 403 -9.34 21.81 -19.50
N SER A 404 -9.90 23.00 -19.29
CA SER A 404 -9.77 24.11 -20.25
C SER A 404 -8.31 24.57 -20.43
N PRO A 405 -7.94 25.14 -21.59
CA PRO A 405 -6.60 25.70 -21.81
C PRO A 405 -6.19 26.73 -20.74
N ASP A 406 -7.09 27.65 -20.39
CA ASP A 406 -6.85 28.69 -19.39
C ASP A 406 -6.57 28.09 -18.01
N ALA A 407 -7.35 27.07 -17.61
CA ALA A 407 -7.13 26.39 -16.35
C ALA A 407 -5.81 25.61 -16.33
N ARG A 408 -5.40 24.99 -17.45
CA ARG A 408 -4.06 24.36 -17.57
C ARG A 408 -2.93 25.39 -17.49
N ALA A 409 -3.10 26.56 -18.08
CA ALA A 409 -2.11 27.63 -18.03
C ALA A 409 -1.95 28.14 -16.58
N ALA A 410 -3.07 28.45 -15.91
CA ALA A 410 -3.08 28.86 -14.51
C ALA A 410 -2.47 27.79 -13.59
N ALA A 411 -2.83 26.53 -13.78
CA ALA A 411 -2.26 25.41 -13.04
C ALA A 411 -0.74 25.27 -13.25
N SER A 412 -0.26 25.38 -14.48
CA SER A 412 1.18 25.34 -14.79
C SER A 412 1.97 26.45 -14.11
N ALA A 413 1.37 27.64 -14.00
CA ALA A 413 1.96 28.77 -13.30
C ALA A 413 1.97 28.58 -11.78
N GLY A 414 0.90 28.01 -11.21
CA GLY A 414 0.74 27.82 -9.77
C GLY A 414 1.38 26.56 -9.18
N ALA A 415 1.56 25.50 -9.98
CA ALA A 415 2.05 24.21 -9.49
C ALA A 415 3.50 24.25 -8.99
N GLN A 416 3.72 23.62 -7.83
CA GLN A 416 5.04 23.43 -7.24
C GLN A 416 5.73 22.21 -7.86
N VAL A 417 6.45 22.44 -8.97
CA VAL A 417 7.21 21.39 -9.67
C VAL A 417 8.72 21.59 -9.57
N GLU A 418 9.42 20.53 -9.17
CA GLU A 418 10.87 20.52 -8.88
C GLU A 418 11.67 19.67 -9.87
N SER A 419 11.04 18.66 -10.47
CA SER A 419 11.71 17.74 -11.38
C SER A 419 12.06 18.41 -12.72
N LYS A 420 13.23 18.07 -13.26
CA LYS A 420 13.71 18.64 -14.54
C LYS A 420 12.72 18.44 -15.71
N PRO A 421 12.07 17.27 -15.90
CA PRO A 421 11.09 17.10 -16.95
C PRO A 421 9.91 18.05 -16.81
N MET A 422 9.39 18.22 -15.58
CA MET A 422 8.25 19.10 -15.35
C MET A 422 8.58 20.57 -15.50
N GLN A 423 9.77 21.00 -15.09
CA GLN A 423 10.26 22.35 -15.35
C GLN A 423 10.34 22.65 -16.85
N ARG A 424 10.88 21.71 -17.65
CA ARG A 424 10.94 21.83 -19.11
C ARG A 424 9.56 21.83 -19.76
N ALA A 425 8.58 21.17 -19.14
CA ALA A 425 7.22 21.08 -19.65
C ALA A 425 6.33 22.32 -19.37
N ARG A 426 6.73 23.25 -18.48
CA ARG A 426 5.87 24.37 -18.01
C ARG A 426 5.17 25.15 -19.14
N GLY A 427 5.88 25.46 -20.23
CA GLY A 427 5.33 26.19 -21.37
C GLY A 427 4.49 25.35 -22.35
N MET A 428 4.24 24.08 -22.06
CA MET A 428 3.65 23.12 -22.99
C MET A 428 2.24 22.67 -22.57
N TRP A 429 1.82 22.97 -21.34
CA TRP A 429 0.58 22.49 -20.75
C TRP A 429 -0.67 23.19 -21.27
N GLU A 430 -0.63 24.50 -21.52
CA GLU A 430 -1.77 25.27 -22.05
C GLU A 430 -2.26 24.70 -23.38
N ALA A 431 -1.37 24.64 -24.38
CA ALA A 431 -1.66 24.09 -25.70
C ALA A 431 -1.71 22.54 -25.72
N LEU A 432 -1.30 21.89 -24.63
CA LEU A 432 -1.25 20.45 -24.42
C LEU A 432 -0.72 19.68 -25.65
N LYS A 433 0.51 19.99 -26.07
CA LYS A 433 1.17 19.40 -27.26
C LYS A 433 1.60 17.94 -26.99
N PRO A 434 0.82 16.90 -27.35
CA PRO A 434 1.01 15.56 -26.81
C PRO A 434 2.32 14.91 -27.29
N THR A 435 2.69 15.14 -28.55
CA THR A 435 3.92 14.58 -29.14
C THR A 435 5.16 15.05 -28.39
N ASN A 436 5.26 16.34 -28.08
CA ASN A 436 6.43 16.91 -27.42
C ASN A 436 6.45 16.52 -25.93
N LEU A 437 5.29 16.48 -25.28
CA LEU A 437 5.16 16.05 -23.88
C LEU A 437 5.52 14.58 -23.72
N ARG A 438 5.08 13.70 -24.63
CA ARG A 438 5.48 12.28 -24.63
C ARG A 438 6.97 12.11 -24.80
N LEU A 439 7.58 12.80 -25.77
CA LEU A 439 9.02 12.75 -25.98
C LEU A 439 9.79 13.14 -24.71
N LEU A 440 9.34 14.19 -24.03
CA LEU A 440 9.96 14.69 -22.81
C LEU A 440 9.79 13.73 -21.62
N LEU A 441 8.57 13.22 -21.41
CA LEU A 441 8.20 12.46 -20.22
C LEU A 441 8.51 10.96 -20.33
N GLU A 442 8.45 10.37 -21.52
CA GLU A 442 8.75 8.93 -21.70
C GLU A 442 10.26 8.67 -21.76
N SER A 443 11.06 9.69 -22.05
CA SER A 443 12.51 9.59 -22.07
C SER A 443 13.12 9.49 -20.67
N ALA A 444 14.25 8.77 -20.56
CA ALA A 444 15.08 8.87 -19.38
C ALA A 444 15.64 10.29 -19.26
N ASP A 445 15.75 10.81 -18.03
CA ASP A 445 16.25 12.15 -17.73
C ASP A 445 17.78 12.21 -17.92
N VAL A 446 18.27 11.85 -19.10
CA VAL A 446 19.67 11.96 -19.48
C VAL A 446 19.92 13.42 -19.83
N GLY A 447 20.15 14.23 -18.80
CA GLY A 447 20.65 15.59 -19.01
C GLY A 447 22.00 15.54 -19.72
N ASP A 448 22.12 16.34 -20.79
CA ASP A 448 23.25 16.94 -21.53
C ASP A 448 24.73 16.45 -21.39
N VAL A 449 25.09 15.59 -20.44
CA VAL A 449 26.46 15.05 -20.24
C VAL A 449 26.91 14.16 -21.40
N ALA A 450 25.98 13.56 -22.16
CA ALA A 450 26.31 12.78 -23.35
C ALA A 450 26.77 13.64 -24.56
N ARG A 451 26.59 14.97 -24.52
CA ARG A 451 27.04 15.87 -25.60
C ARG A 451 28.44 16.45 -25.39
N GLU A 452 28.97 16.48 -24.17
CA GLU A 452 30.31 17.05 -23.89
C GLU A 452 31.48 16.07 -24.05
N THR A 453 31.22 14.77 -24.25
CA THR A 453 32.28 13.75 -24.38
C THR A 453 32.63 13.37 -25.82
N LYS A 454 32.14 14.11 -26.84
CA LYS A 454 32.70 13.99 -28.19
C LYS A 454 34.05 14.73 -28.26
N ARG A 455 35.12 14.04 -27.84
CA ARG A 455 36.50 14.41 -28.20
C ARG A 455 36.60 14.61 -29.72
N PRO A 456 37.23 15.70 -30.21
CA PRO A 456 37.47 15.86 -31.63
C PRO A 456 38.42 14.75 -32.09
N ARG A 457 38.04 14.02 -33.14
CA ARG A 457 38.94 13.09 -33.82
C ARG A 457 40.11 13.89 -34.39
N ARG A 458 41.33 13.57 -33.96
CA ARG A 458 42.55 13.85 -34.71
C ARG A 458 42.79 12.72 -35.69
#